data_AF-A0A495ZIU6-F1
#
_entry.id   AF-A0A495ZIU6-F1
#
_cell.length_a   1.000
_cell.length_b   1.000
_cell.length_c   1.000
_cell.angle_alpha   90.00
_cell.angle_beta   90.00
_cell.angle_gamma   90.00
#
_symmetry.space_group_name_H-M   'P 1'
#
loop_
_entity.id
_entity.type
_entity.pdbx_description
1 polymer ?
#
loop_
_entity_poly.entity_id
_entity_poly.type
_entity_poly.pdbx_seq_one_letter_code
_entity_poly.pdbx_strand_id
1 'polypeptide(L)'
;MKIVENCNEPYKIRTLLEQRIRKMEIRFIYCLLIFCVTLVGTGCTTQETSNSIAPEDGSEVVLENYRLTEDETWEPEKTYVVHGTLEIPQDIILNISPGTTVKFGRNALVTVKGILKVGTPLAQEQVTQLVHLTSNNIGPALGDWNGIFFDHTHDLESFIRGAVVEYATVALDIKTTSPTIAECTLRLNETAIALDGSDAHIRSNDIVDNTIGISTIGRQTLPRIEKNDIAKNETGIFCENVQSTIQHNNLSANVFALRLNVKFDLIVTNNWWGNSDPVEIAKVIIDGTDPGLITKQTGIVHYEPFADARITDAGFPYPTLLTELK
;
A
#
# COMPACT_ATOMS: atom_id res chain seq x y z
N MET A 1 16.68 18.75 47.60
CA MET A 1 17.39 18.72 46.31
C MET A 1 16.31 18.80 45.24
N LYS A 2 16.07 19.98 44.65
CA LYS A 2 14.96 20.22 43.73
C LYS A 2 15.33 19.68 42.35
N ILE A 3 14.53 18.75 41.85
CA ILE A 3 14.56 18.30 40.45
C ILE A 3 13.95 19.44 39.63
N VAL A 4 14.73 20.01 38.72
CA VAL A 4 14.27 21.00 37.75
C VAL A 4 13.76 20.21 36.55
N GLU A 5 12.44 20.09 36.41
CA GLU A 5 11.79 19.58 35.21
C GLU A 5 12.07 20.54 34.04
N ASN A 6 12.58 19.98 32.95
CA ASN A 6 12.98 20.74 31.77
C ASN A 6 11.76 20.98 30.87
N CYS A 7 10.98 22.03 31.13
CA CYS A 7 9.76 22.40 30.40
C CYS A 7 9.94 22.75 28.90
N ASN A 8 11.11 22.49 28.28
CA ASN A 8 11.45 22.91 26.92
C ASN A 8 11.37 21.80 25.85
N GLU A 9 11.07 20.56 26.24
CA GLU A 9 11.02 19.42 25.31
C GLU A 9 9.81 19.41 24.35
N PRO A 10 8.57 19.68 24.80
CA PRO A 10 7.41 19.72 23.90
C PRO A 10 7.51 20.84 22.87
N TYR A 11 8.19 21.94 23.22
CA TYR A 11 8.40 23.07 22.33
C TYR A 11 9.35 22.72 21.18
N LYS A 12 10.43 21.97 21.46
CA LYS A 12 11.39 21.50 20.45
C LYS A 12 10.80 20.52 19.44
N ILE A 13 9.93 19.61 19.89
CA ILE A 13 9.25 18.65 19.00
C ILE A 13 8.31 19.40 18.03
N ARG A 14 7.56 20.39 18.55
CA ARG A 14 6.69 21.24 17.73
C ARG A 14 7.49 22.05 16.71
N THR A 15 8.67 22.56 17.08
CA THR A 15 9.52 23.32 16.14
C THR A 15 10.09 22.43 15.02
N LEU A 16 10.43 21.17 15.32
CA LEU A 16 10.95 20.23 14.31
C LEU A 16 9.87 19.78 13.32
N LEU A 17 8.63 19.56 13.80
CA LEU A 17 7.47 19.29 12.93
C LEU A 17 7.16 20.48 12.03
N GLU A 18 7.12 21.70 12.57
CA GLU A 18 6.85 22.92 11.80
C GLU A 18 7.96 23.20 10.75
N GLN A 19 9.23 22.92 11.08
CA GLN A 19 10.34 23.04 10.13
C GLN A 19 10.27 22.00 9.01
N ARG A 20 9.83 20.76 9.29
CA ARG A 20 9.66 19.71 8.27
C ARG A 20 8.46 19.98 7.36
N ILE A 21 7.33 20.45 7.91
CA ILE A 21 6.14 20.85 7.14
C ILE A 21 6.48 22.01 6.19
N ARG A 22 7.15 23.07 6.67
CA ARG A 22 7.61 24.17 5.80
C ARG A 22 8.54 23.71 4.67
N LYS A 23 9.45 22.76 4.95
CA LYS A 23 10.37 22.24 3.94
C LYS A 23 9.66 21.38 2.89
N MET A 24 8.51 20.79 3.24
CA MET A 24 7.62 20.04 2.35
C MET A 24 6.77 20.98 1.49
N GLU A 25 6.19 22.03 2.07
CA GLU A 25 5.44 23.07 1.34
C GLU A 25 6.33 23.82 0.33
N ILE A 26 7.58 24.12 0.69
CA ILE A 26 8.55 24.76 -0.22
C ILE A 26 8.84 23.86 -1.43
N ARG A 27 8.99 22.54 -1.25
CA ARG A 27 9.17 21.60 -2.37
C ARG A 27 7.94 21.55 -3.29
N PHE A 28 6.74 21.62 -2.72
CA PHE A 28 5.49 21.65 -3.48
C PHE A 28 5.33 22.94 -4.31
N ILE A 29 5.77 24.08 -3.76
CA ILE A 29 5.76 25.38 -4.45
C ILE A 29 6.79 25.43 -5.61
N TYR A 30 7.96 24.80 -5.44
CA TYR A 30 8.95 24.69 -6.53
C TYR A 30 8.49 23.77 -7.68
N CYS A 31 7.68 22.74 -7.40
CA CYS A 31 7.06 21.91 -8.45
C CYS A 31 5.98 22.67 -9.24
N LEU A 32 5.23 23.57 -8.59
CA LEU A 32 4.22 24.41 -9.26
C LEU A 32 4.82 25.55 -10.10
N LEU A 33 6.00 26.07 -9.74
CA LEU A 33 6.64 27.21 -10.40
C LEU A 33 7.41 26.85 -11.69
N ILE A 34 7.57 25.56 -12.03
CA ILE A 34 8.28 25.12 -13.24
C ILE A 34 7.36 25.01 -14.47
N PHE A 35 6.02 25.17 -14.33
CA PHE A 35 5.08 24.99 -15.44
C PHE A 35 4.56 26.29 -16.10
N CYS A 36 5.33 27.37 -16.11
CA CYS A 36 4.93 28.59 -16.81
C CYS A 36 6.08 29.19 -17.61
N VAL A 37 5.76 29.63 -18.85
CA VAL A 37 6.61 30.30 -19.86
C VAL A 37 7.20 29.28 -20.87
N THR A 38 6.79 29.21 -22.14
CA THR A 38 6.50 30.26 -23.14
C THR A 38 5.40 29.88 -24.14
N LEU A 39 4.53 30.85 -24.50
CA LEU A 39 3.62 30.77 -25.65
C LEU A 39 3.65 32.10 -26.40
N VAL A 40 4.32 32.14 -27.56
CA VAL A 40 4.12 33.06 -28.72
C VAL A 40 4.87 32.41 -29.90
N GLY A 41 4.37 32.25 -31.13
CA GLY A 41 3.09 32.55 -31.75
C GLY A 41 3.10 32.17 -33.25
N THR A 42 1.90 32.25 -33.83
CA THR A 42 1.50 32.41 -35.25
C THR A 42 1.94 31.42 -36.33
N GLY A 43 0.94 30.89 -37.06
CA GLY A 43 1.04 30.77 -38.52
C GLY A 43 0.41 29.53 -39.17
N CYS A 44 -0.82 29.69 -39.65
CA CYS A 44 -1.60 28.91 -40.62
C CYS A 44 -0.80 28.06 -41.65
N THR A 45 -1.25 26.83 -41.98
CA THR A 45 -2.08 26.51 -43.17
C THR A 45 -2.47 25.02 -43.18
N THR A 46 -3.68 24.72 -43.65
CA THR A 46 -4.22 23.38 -43.90
C THR A 46 -3.57 22.71 -45.12
N GLN A 47 -3.14 21.45 -44.97
CA GLN A 47 -3.01 20.51 -46.07
C GLN A 47 -3.45 19.11 -45.62
N GLU A 48 -4.43 18.56 -46.33
CA GLU A 48 -4.80 17.16 -46.25
C GLU A 48 -3.66 16.28 -46.79
N THR A 49 -3.24 15.30 -46.00
CA THR A 49 -2.64 14.07 -46.50
C THR A 49 -3.15 12.93 -45.66
N SER A 50 -3.93 12.04 -46.29
CA SER A 50 -4.32 10.76 -45.74
C SER A 50 -3.08 9.94 -45.39
N ASN A 51 -2.89 9.63 -44.12
CA ASN A 51 -2.11 8.47 -43.71
C ASN A 51 -3.05 7.55 -42.94
N SER A 52 -3.15 6.31 -43.45
CA SER A 52 -3.89 5.22 -42.83
C SER A 52 -3.32 4.95 -41.44
N ILE A 53 -4.09 5.31 -40.41
CA ILE A 53 -3.86 4.85 -39.05
C ILE A 53 -4.34 3.39 -39.03
N ALA A 54 -3.40 2.46 -38.90
CA ALA A 54 -3.71 1.09 -38.50
C ALA A 54 -4.44 1.14 -37.15
N PRO A 55 -5.45 0.30 -36.90
CA PRO A 55 -6.25 0.42 -35.69
C PRO A 55 -5.39 0.08 -34.46
N GLU A 56 -5.03 1.09 -33.68
CA GLU A 56 -4.92 0.94 -32.23
C GLU A 56 -6.34 0.69 -31.73
N ASP A 57 -6.63 -0.53 -31.32
CA ASP A 57 -7.74 -0.76 -30.40
C ASP A 57 -7.32 -1.80 -29.37
N GLY A 58 -6.53 -1.34 -28.40
CA GLY A 58 -6.50 -1.98 -27.09
C GLY A 58 -7.88 -1.76 -26.47
N SER A 59 -8.81 -2.67 -26.74
CA SER A 59 -10.22 -2.46 -26.44
C SER A 59 -10.43 -2.21 -24.95
N GLU A 60 -10.93 -1.03 -24.61
CA GLU A 60 -11.34 -0.67 -23.25
C GLU A 60 -12.67 -1.36 -22.92
N VAL A 61 -12.75 -1.98 -21.74
CA VAL A 61 -13.97 -2.61 -21.21
C VAL A 61 -14.46 -1.78 -20.03
N VAL A 62 -15.54 -1.02 -20.24
CA VAL A 62 -16.17 -0.21 -19.20
C VAL A 62 -17.22 -1.02 -18.44
N LEU A 63 -17.09 -1.07 -17.11
CA LEU A 63 -17.90 -1.85 -16.18
C LEU A 63 -18.61 -0.92 -15.20
N GLU A 64 -19.92 -0.75 -15.35
CA GLU A 64 -20.76 0.13 -14.52
C GLU A 64 -21.59 -0.68 -13.53
N ASN A 65 -21.30 -0.55 -12.22
CA ASN A 65 -21.96 -1.32 -11.15
C ASN A 65 -22.06 -2.82 -11.48
N TYR A 66 -20.93 -3.37 -11.91
CA TYR A 66 -20.86 -4.71 -12.49
C TYR A 66 -20.88 -5.80 -11.42
N ARG A 67 -21.69 -6.83 -11.64
CA ARG A 67 -21.75 -8.00 -10.77
C ARG A 67 -21.53 -9.25 -11.63
N LEU A 68 -20.52 -10.03 -11.29
CA LEU A 68 -20.24 -11.28 -12.00
C LEU A 68 -21.42 -12.25 -11.85
N THR A 69 -21.71 -13.02 -12.90
CA THR A 69 -22.73 -14.08 -12.90
C THR A 69 -22.15 -15.49 -13.03
N GLU A 70 -20.90 -15.58 -13.48
CA GLU A 70 -20.12 -16.79 -13.65
C GLU A 70 -18.63 -16.46 -13.44
N ASP A 71 -17.78 -17.47 -13.41
CA ASP A 71 -16.33 -17.27 -13.33
C ASP A 71 -15.84 -16.46 -14.53
N GLU A 72 -15.01 -15.45 -14.26
CA GLU A 72 -14.44 -14.59 -15.30
C GLU A 72 -12.92 -14.58 -15.25
N THR A 73 -12.32 -14.39 -16.42
CA THR A 73 -10.88 -14.13 -16.55
C THR A 73 -10.67 -12.85 -17.34
N TRP A 74 -9.87 -11.95 -16.78
CA TRP A 74 -9.53 -10.66 -17.36
C TRP A 74 -8.10 -10.68 -17.89
N GLU A 75 -7.97 -10.44 -19.19
CA GLU A 75 -6.75 -10.71 -19.96
C GLU A 75 -6.03 -9.42 -20.37
N PRO A 76 -4.69 -9.47 -20.54
CA PRO A 76 -3.85 -8.29 -20.71
C PRO A 76 -4.06 -7.53 -22.02
N GLU A 77 -4.77 -8.10 -23.01
CA GLU A 77 -5.09 -7.42 -24.26
C GLU A 77 -6.13 -6.29 -24.10
N LYS A 78 -6.73 -6.17 -22.90
CA LYS A 78 -7.79 -5.20 -22.60
C LYS A 78 -7.43 -4.36 -21.38
N THR A 79 -7.91 -3.12 -21.38
CA THR A 79 -7.96 -2.29 -20.17
C THR A 79 -9.38 -2.33 -19.60
N TYR A 80 -9.51 -2.70 -18.34
CA TYR A 80 -10.79 -2.76 -17.65
C TYR A 80 -11.00 -1.48 -16.85
N VAL A 81 -12.12 -0.80 -17.03
CA VAL A 81 -12.45 0.44 -16.33
C VAL A 81 -13.68 0.22 -15.48
N VAL A 82 -13.52 0.24 -14.16
CA VAL A 82 -14.60 -0.02 -13.20
C VAL A 82 -15.15 1.28 -12.65
N HIS A 83 -16.46 1.48 -12.80
CA HIS A 83 -17.23 2.57 -12.22
C HIS A 83 -18.28 2.01 -11.24
N GLY A 84 -18.41 2.64 -10.08
CA GLY A 84 -19.28 2.14 -9.01
C GLY A 84 -18.73 0.85 -8.39
N THR A 85 -19.62 -0.10 -8.10
CA THR A 85 -19.23 -1.35 -7.44
C THR A 85 -18.98 -2.47 -8.44
N LEU A 86 -17.83 -3.15 -8.33
CA LEU A 86 -17.58 -4.48 -8.90
C LEU A 86 -17.85 -5.52 -7.81
N GLU A 87 -18.86 -6.37 -7.96
CA GLU A 87 -19.15 -7.45 -7.01
C GLU A 87 -18.74 -8.81 -7.59
N ILE A 88 -17.90 -9.52 -6.84
CA ILE A 88 -17.54 -10.93 -7.05
C ILE A 88 -18.36 -11.74 -6.03
N PRO A 89 -19.49 -12.36 -6.43
CA PRO A 89 -20.36 -13.07 -5.50
C PRO A 89 -19.73 -14.33 -4.92
N GLN A 90 -20.35 -14.87 -3.87
CA GLN A 90 -19.99 -16.19 -3.36
C GLN A 90 -20.00 -17.25 -4.47
N ASP A 91 -19.08 -18.20 -4.38
CA ASP A 91 -18.88 -19.32 -5.32
C ASP A 91 -18.47 -18.91 -6.74
N ILE A 92 -18.15 -17.64 -6.98
CA ILE A 92 -17.63 -17.12 -8.24
C ILE A 92 -16.15 -16.71 -8.09
N ILE A 93 -15.37 -16.99 -9.13
CA ILE A 93 -13.95 -16.64 -9.22
C ILE A 93 -13.76 -15.53 -10.25
N LEU A 94 -13.09 -14.45 -9.84
CA LEU A 94 -12.46 -13.52 -10.77
C LEU A 94 -10.95 -13.78 -10.84
N ASN A 95 -10.45 -14.09 -12.03
CA ASN A 95 -9.03 -14.17 -12.33
C ASN A 95 -8.61 -12.92 -13.10
N ILE A 96 -7.62 -12.19 -12.61
CA ILE A 96 -7.01 -11.07 -13.31
C ILE A 96 -5.59 -11.49 -13.70
N SER A 97 -5.39 -11.80 -14.98
CA SER A 97 -4.14 -12.35 -15.50
C SER A 97 -2.97 -11.37 -15.36
N PRO A 98 -1.71 -11.85 -15.23
CA PRO A 98 -0.53 -10.99 -15.28
C PRO A 98 -0.51 -10.10 -16.53
N GLY A 99 -0.09 -8.84 -16.37
CA GLY A 99 -0.07 -7.84 -17.46
C GLY A 99 -1.38 -7.05 -17.62
N THR A 100 -2.47 -7.47 -16.97
CA THR A 100 -3.76 -6.78 -17.06
C THR A 100 -3.74 -5.42 -16.35
N THR A 101 -4.36 -4.42 -16.96
CA THR A 101 -4.60 -3.11 -16.35
C THR A 101 -6.08 -2.94 -16.00
N VAL A 102 -6.33 -2.58 -14.73
CA VAL A 102 -7.65 -2.22 -14.21
C VAL A 102 -7.60 -0.81 -13.66
N LYS A 103 -8.46 0.06 -14.17
CA LYS A 103 -8.61 1.45 -13.75
C LYS A 103 -9.91 1.64 -12.99
N PHE A 104 -9.85 2.32 -11.86
CA PHE A 104 -10.98 2.53 -10.98
C PHE A 104 -11.44 3.99 -11.05
N GLY A 105 -12.71 4.18 -11.40
CA GLY A 105 -13.35 5.48 -11.33
C GLY A 105 -13.50 5.98 -9.89
N ARG A 106 -13.90 7.25 -9.75
CA ARG A 106 -14.01 7.88 -8.43
C ARG A 106 -14.95 7.08 -7.51
N ASN A 107 -14.48 6.80 -6.29
CA ASN A 107 -15.18 6.00 -5.27
C ASN A 107 -15.54 4.57 -5.71
N ALA A 108 -14.95 4.04 -6.79
CA ALA A 108 -15.19 2.67 -7.20
C ALA A 108 -14.72 1.69 -6.10
N LEU A 109 -15.44 0.59 -5.96
CA LEU A 109 -15.19 -0.41 -4.92
C LEU A 109 -15.27 -1.81 -5.52
N VAL A 110 -14.31 -2.66 -5.21
CA VAL A 110 -14.41 -4.10 -5.50
C VAL A 110 -14.88 -4.80 -4.23
N THR A 111 -16.03 -5.46 -4.26
CA THR A 111 -16.55 -6.26 -3.15
C THR A 111 -16.35 -7.73 -3.46
N VAL A 112 -15.49 -8.40 -2.70
CA VAL A 112 -15.15 -9.81 -2.85
C VAL A 112 -15.93 -10.62 -1.82
N LYS A 113 -16.93 -11.38 -2.30
CA LYS A 113 -17.66 -12.40 -1.53
C LYS A 113 -17.32 -13.83 -1.98
N GLY A 114 -16.80 -13.98 -3.19
CA GLY A 114 -16.25 -15.21 -3.76
C GLY A 114 -14.74 -15.26 -3.62
N ILE A 115 -14.05 -15.60 -4.72
CA ILE A 115 -12.59 -15.72 -4.77
C ILE A 115 -12.02 -14.71 -5.76
N LEU A 116 -10.95 -14.02 -5.37
CA LEU A 116 -10.21 -13.10 -6.22
C LEU A 116 -8.76 -13.57 -6.38
N LYS A 117 -8.35 -13.82 -7.62
CA LYS A 117 -6.99 -14.23 -7.99
C LYS A 117 -6.38 -13.16 -8.88
N VAL A 118 -5.39 -12.43 -8.37
CA VAL A 118 -4.74 -11.32 -9.10
C VAL A 118 -3.28 -11.64 -9.37
N GLY A 119 -2.93 -11.58 -10.66
CA GLY A 119 -1.56 -11.69 -11.15
C GLY A 119 -1.06 -13.13 -11.18
N THR A 120 0.22 -13.32 -10.84
CA THR A 120 0.92 -14.58 -11.08
C THR A 120 0.43 -15.66 -10.12
N PRO A 121 -0.07 -16.82 -10.59
CA PRO A 121 -0.46 -17.92 -9.71
C PRO A 121 0.63 -18.33 -8.72
N LEU A 122 0.25 -18.65 -7.48
CA LEU A 122 1.18 -19.00 -6.39
C LEU A 122 2.07 -20.23 -6.72
N ALA A 123 1.61 -21.11 -7.61
CA ALA A 123 2.35 -22.30 -8.05
C ALA A 123 3.48 -22.00 -9.05
N GLN A 124 3.49 -20.80 -9.66
CA GLN A 124 4.54 -20.42 -10.60
C GLN A 124 5.74 -19.83 -9.87
N GLU A 125 6.96 -20.18 -10.30
CA GLU A 125 8.19 -19.81 -9.59
C GLU A 125 8.49 -18.31 -9.64
N GLN A 126 8.14 -17.62 -10.74
CA GLN A 126 8.55 -16.23 -10.97
C GLN A 126 7.39 -15.34 -11.40
N VAL A 127 7.37 -14.11 -10.90
CA VAL A 127 6.53 -13.02 -11.43
C VAL A 127 7.21 -12.45 -12.67
N THR A 128 6.53 -12.51 -13.82
CA THR A 128 7.07 -12.06 -15.11
C THR A 128 6.42 -10.79 -15.65
N GLN A 129 5.16 -10.53 -15.26
CA GLN A 129 4.40 -9.33 -15.62
C GLN A 129 3.57 -8.89 -14.42
N LEU A 130 3.29 -7.59 -14.34
CA LEU A 130 2.52 -7.01 -13.24
C LEU A 130 1.08 -6.76 -13.64
N VAL A 131 0.16 -6.96 -12.70
CA VAL A 131 -1.19 -6.40 -12.80
C VAL A 131 -1.15 -4.97 -12.29
N HIS A 132 -1.77 -4.03 -13.01
CA HIS A 132 -1.87 -2.63 -12.60
C HIS A 132 -3.29 -2.34 -12.13
N LEU A 133 -3.44 -2.03 -10.84
CA LEU A 133 -4.68 -1.64 -10.19
C LEU A 133 -4.57 -0.18 -9.77
N THR A 134 -5.20 0.73 -10.52
CA THR A 134 -4.92 2.18 -10.37
C THR A 134 -6.15 3.06 -10.62
N SER A 135 -6.02 4.36 -10.37
CA SER A 135 -7.09 5.34 -10.62
C SER A 135 -7.32 5.56 -12.12
N ASN A 136 -8.58 5.75 -12.52
CA ASN A 136 -8.94 6.20 -13.88
C ASN A 136 -8.88 7.74 -14.04
N ASN A 137 -8.44 8.47 -13.00
CA ASN A 137 -8.37 9.93 -13.04
C ASN A 137 -7.16 10.42 -13.84
N ILE A 138 -7.31 11.54 -14.57
CA ILE A 138 -6.23 12.15 -15.38
C ILE A 138 -5.11 12.73 -14.50
N GLY A 139 -5.42 13.04 -13.23
CA GLY A 139 -4.43 13.36 -12.20
C GLY A 139 -4.67 12.50 -10.96
N PRO A 140 -4.15 11.27 -10.92
CA PRO A 140 -4.37 10.35 -9.82
C PRO A 140 -3.96 10.94 -8.47
N ALA A 141 -4.83 10.79 -7.48
CA ALA A 141 -4.59 11.19 -6.11
C ALA A 141 -4.98 10.06 -5.14
N LEU A 142 -4.29 10.00 -4.00
CA LEU A 142 -4.67 9.11 -2.89
C LEU A 142 -6.16 9.30 -2.54
N GLY A 143 -6.89 8.19 -2.39
CA GLY A 143 -8.32 8.20 -2.10
C GLY A 143 -9.24 8.38 -3.31
N ASP A 144 -8.71 8.27 -4.54
CA ASP A 144 -9.52 8.37 -5.76
C ASP A 144 -10.58 7.25 -5.83
N TRP A 145 -10.23 6.04 -5.41
CA TRP A 145 -11.14 4.89 -5.36
C TRP A 145 -11.10 4.21 -3.98
N ASN A 146 -12.16 3.50 -3.63
CA ASN A 146 -12.33 3.03 -2.25
C ASN A 146 -11.39 1.88 -1.90
N GLY A 147 -11.15 0.95 -2.84
CA GLY A 147 -10.32 -0.23 -2.59
C GLY A 147 -10.91 -1.55 -3.05
N ILE A 148 -10.21 -2.62 -2.66
CA ILE A 148 -10.70 -4.00 -2.72
C ILE A 148 -11.09 -4.42 -1.31
N PHE A 149 -12.38 -4.69 -1.12
CA PHE A 149 -12.97 -5.10 0.13
C PHE A 149 -13.30 -6.60 0.09
N PHE A 150 -12.61 -7.39 0.92
CA PHE A 150 -12.96 -8.79 1.18
C PHE A 150 -14.00 -8.85 2.29
N ASP A 151 -15.20 -9.31 1.94
CA ASP A 151 -16.38 -9.29 2.80
C ASP A 151 -16.61 -10.66 3.46
N HIS A 152 -15.78 -11.00 4.44
CA HIS A 152 -15.99 -12.13 5.34
C HIS A 152 -16.16 -13.50 4.68
N THR A 153 -15.43 -13.73 3.59
CA THR A 153 -15.58 -14.94 2.74
C THR A 153 -15.08 -16.21 3.42
N HIS A 154 -14.14 -16.09 4.36
CA HIS A 154 -13.35 -17.21 4.92
C HIS A 154 -12.67 -18.08 3.84
N ASP A 155 -12.51 -17.55 2.62
CA ASP A 155 -11.82 -18.27 1.56
C ASP A 155 -10.31 -18.29 1.82
N LEU A 156 -9.68 -19.36 1.34
CA LEU A 156 -8.24 -19.60 1.47
C LEU A 156 -7.54 -19.61 0.10
N GLU A 157 -8.26 -19.28 -0.97
CA GLU A 157 -7.78 -19.38 -2.35
C GLU A 157 -7.42 -18.03 -2.97
N SER A 158 -7.94 -16.94 -2.40
CA SER A 158 -7.65 -15.60 -2.90
C SER A 158 -6.18 -15.24 -2.73
N PHE A 159 -5.62 -14.62 -3.76
CA PHE A 159 -4.27 -14.10 -3.72
C PHE A 159 -4.14 -12.84 -4.57
N ILE A 160 -3.20 -12.00 -4.17
CA ILE A 160 -2.69 -10.89 -4.96
C ILE A 160 -1.19 -11.10 -5.05
N ARG A 161 -0.69 -11.41 -6.25
CA ARG A 161 0.73 -11.67 -6.48
C ARG A 161 1.22 -11.02 -7.76
N GLY A 162 2.29 -10.22 -7.68
CA GLY A 162 2.79 -9.51 -8.86
C GLY A 162 1.85 -8.39 -9.29
N ALA A 163 1.42 -7.54 -8.35
CA ALA A 163 0.52 -6.43 -8.64
C ALA A 163 1.10 -5.09 -8.16
N VAL A 164 0.75 -4.03 -8.87
CA VAL A 164 0.93 -2.63 -8.45
C VAL A 164 -0.44 -2.08 -8.08
N VAL A 165 -0.59 -1.63 -6.83
CA VAL A 165 -1.86 -1.10 -6.31
C VAL A 165 -1.68 0.32 -5.81
N GLU A 166 -2.37 1.27 -6.43
CA GLU A 166 -2.17 2.70 -6.21
C GLU A 166 -3.46 3.51 -6.06
N TYR A 167 -3.36 4.64 -5.34
CA TYR A 167 -4.36 5.70 -5.27
C TYR A 167 -5.69 5.32 -4.60
N ALA A 168 -5.72 4.23 -3.83
CA ALA A 168 -6.90 3.82 -3.07
C ALA A 168 -7.01 4.55 -1.72
N THR A 169 -8.23 4.64 -1.19
CA THR A 169 -8.47 4.94 0.23
C THR A 169 -7.93 3.80 1.09
N VAL A 170 -8.42 2.57 0.88
CA VAL A 170 -7.85 1.37 1.49
C VAL A 170 -7.62 0.34 0.39
N ALA A 171 -6.37 0.18 -0.08
CA ALA A 171 -6.10 -0.67 -1.24
C ALA A 171 -6.61 -2.10 -1.07
N LEU A 172 -6.30 -2.73 0.07
CA LEU A 172 -6.83 -4.04 0.46
C LEU A 172 -7.47 -3.94 1.87
N ASP A 173 -8.79 -3.92 1.94
CA ASP A 173 -9.58 -4.01 3.19
C ASP A 173 -10.05 -5.45 3.38
N ILE A 174 -9.43 -6.18 4.30
CA ILE A 174 -9.58 -7.63 4.43
C ILE A 174 -10.27 -7.97 5.75
N LYS A 175 -11.53 -8.41 5.67
CA LYS A 175 -12.31 -8.84 6.84
C LYS A 175 -12.52 -10.34 6.84
N THR A 176 -11.97 -11.02 7.84
CA THR A 176 -12.05 -12.47 8.11
C THR A 176 -11.70 -13.44 6.97
N THR A 177 -11.20 -12.94 5.85
CA THR A 177 -10.57 -13.72 4.77
C THR A 177 -9.06 -13.77 4.99
N SER A 178 -8.38 -14.81 4.52
CA SER A 178 -6.92 -14.97 4.72
C SER A 178 -6.16 -15.11 3.39
N PRO A 179 -6.17 -14.06 2.53
CA PRO A 179 -5.49 -14.15 1.24
C PRO A 179 -3.97 -14.14 1.38
N THR A 180 -3.28 -14.62 0.35
CA THR A 180 -1.83 -14.39 0.19
C THR A 180 -1.59 -13.10 -0.58
N ILE A 181 -0.79 -12.19 -0.01
CA ILE A 181 -0.38 -10.93 -0.64
C ILE A 181 1.13 -10.99 -0.77
N ALA A 182 1.62 -11.17 -2.00
CA ALA A 182 3.02 -11.45 -2.24
C ALA A 182 3.59 -10.71 -3.43
N GLU A 183 4.86 -10.30 -3.38
CA GLU A 183 5.56 -9.80 -4.57
C GLU A 183 4.80 -8.63 -5.26
N CYS A 184 4.20 -7.75 -4.44
CA CYS A 184 3.44 -6.60 -4.90
C CYS A 184 4.13 -5.28 -4.54
N THR A 185 3.76 -4.22 -5.26
CA THR A 185 4.04 -2.83 -4.88
C THR A 185 2.73 -2.15 -4.49
N LEU A 186 2.55 -1.83 -3.21
CA LEU A 186 1.40 -1.07 -2.72
C LEU A 186 1.88 0.34 -2.33
N ARG A 187 1.48 1.34 -3.12
CA ARG A 187 1.97 2.70 -2.91
C ARG A 187 0.95 3.79 -3.19
N LEU A 188 1.15 4.96 -2.60
CA LEU A 188 0.29 6.13 -2.82
C LEU A 188 -1.18 5.87 -2.45
N ASN A 189 -1.42 5.01 -1.45
CA ASN A 189 -2.73 4.76 -0.85
C ASN A 189 -2.83 5.47 0.50
N GLU A 190 -4.05 5.76 0.98
CA GLU A 190 -4.18 6.20 2.38
C GLU A 190 -3.81 5.04 3.31
N THR A 191 -4.41 3.86 3.12
CA THR A 191 -3.98 2.61 3.77
C THR A 191 -3.70 1.55 2.70
N ALA A 192 -2.50 0.95 2.71
CA ALA A 192 -2.18 -0.10 1.74
C ALA A 192 -2.87 -1.44 2.09
N ILE A 193 -2.77 -1.90 3.34
CA ILE A 193 -3.39 -3.15 3.78
C ILE A 193 -4.06 -2.93 5.14
N ALA A 194 -5.35 -3.18 5.23
CA ALA A 194 -6.08 -3.24 6.49
C ALA A 194 -6.57 -4.67 6.73
N LEU A 195 -6.23 -5.23 7.89
CA LEU A 195 -6.67 -6.54 8.33
C LEU A 195 -7.62 -6.40 9.51
N ASP A 196 -8.80 -7.01 9.41
CA ASP A 196 -9.73 -7.20 10.53
C ASP A 196 -10.09 -8.68 10.64
N GLY A 197 -9.50 -9.35 11.64
CA GLY A 197 -9.77 -10.76 11.88
C GLY A 197 -9.25 -11.69 10.78
N SER A 198 -8.13 -11.35 10.14
CA SER A 198 -7.50 -12.11 9.04
C SER A 198 -6.18 -12.77 9.46
N ASP A 199 -5.90 -13.98 8.93
CA ASP A 199 -4.60 -14.68 9.00
C ASP A 199 -3.77 -14.48 7.71
N ALA A 200 -4.02 -13.39 6.98
CA ALA A 200 -3.36 -13.10 5.70
C ALA A 200 -1.83 -13.28 5.77
N HIS A 201 -1.28 -13.81 4.69
CA HIS A 201 0.16 -13.94 4.53
C HIS A 201 0.69 -12.83 3.63
N ILE A 202 1.34 -11.84 4.24
CA ILE A 202 1.88 -10.64 3.59
C ILE A 202 3.40 -10.79 3.50
N ARG A 203 3.91 -11.11 2.30
CA ARG A 203 5.34 -11.37 2.12
C ARG A 203 5.98 -10.77 0.87
N SER A 204 7.26 -10.39 0.96
CA SER A 204 8.03 -9.96 -0.22
C SER A 204 7.38 -8.82 -0.99
N ASN A 205 6.69 -7.90 -0.30
CA ASN A 205 6.06 -6.73 -0.90
C ASN A 205 6.87 -5.47 -0.67
N ASP A 206 6.76 -4.52 -1.59
CA ASP A 206 7.15 -3.12 -1.38
C ASP A 206 5.91 -2.32 -0.98
N ILE A 207 5.84 -1.88 0.28
CA ILE A 207 4.72 -1.12 0.85
C ILE A 207 5.24 0.28 1.15
N VAL A 208 5.08 1.19 0.19
CA VAL A 208 5.82 2.46 0.18
C VAL A 208 4.96 3.68 -0.09
N ASP A 209 5.33 4.83 0.48
CA ASP A 209 4.68 6.11 0.19
C ASP A 209 3.14 6.09 0.46
N ASN A 210 2.69 5.37 1.49
CA ASN A 210 1.29 5.38 1.96
C ASN A 210 1.15 6.19 3.27
N THR A 211 -0.06 6.59 3.64
CA THR A 211 -0.27 7.14 5.00
C THR A 211 -0.07 6.03 6.03
N ILE A 212 -0.72 4.88 5.85
CA ILE A 212 -0.53 3.67 6.66
C ILE A 212 -0.13 2.52 5.74
N GLY A 213 0.99 1.86 6.03
CA GLY A 213 1.43 0.67 5.29
C GLY A 213 0.52 -0.53 5.59
N ILE A 214 0.57 -1.02 6.82
CA ILE A 214 -0.26 -2.15 7.28
C ILE A 214 -0.97 -1.77 8.57
N SER A 215 -2.28 -1.96 8.61
CA SER A 215 -3.09 -1.89 9.83
C SER A 215 -3.56 -3.28 10.23
N THR A 216 -3.31 -3.70 11.48
CA THR A 216 -3.77 -5.01 11.98
C THR A 216 -4.73 -4.85 13.15
N ILE A 217 -5.94 -5.40 13.01
CA ILE A 217 -6.99 -5.42 14.03
C ILE A 217 -7.46 -6.86 14.23
N GLY A 218 -7.94 -7.16 15.44
CA GLY A 218 -8.42 -8.49 15.83
C GLY A 218 -7.55 -9.11 16.92
N ARG A 219 -8.15 -9.90 17.80
CA ARG A 219 -7.47 -10.45 19.00
C ARG A 219 -7.17 -11.95 18.92
N GLN A 220 -7.57 -12.61 17.84
CA GLN A 220 -7.52 -14.07 17.70
C GLN A 220 -7.06 -14.51 16.31
N THR A 221 -6.30 -13.66 15.62
CA THR A 221 -5.74 -13.98 14.31
C THR A 221 -4.24 -13.81 14.29
N LEU A 222 -3.58 -14.57 13.43
CA LEU A 222 -2.15 -14.79 13.34
C LEU A 222 -1.62 -14.34 11.97
N PRO A 223 -1.83 -13.07 11.55
CA PRO A 223 -1.32 -12.61 10.28
C PRO A 223 0.21 -12.70 10.26
N ARG A 224 0.76 -13.10 9.11
CA ARG A 224 2.20 -13.29 8.91
C ARG A 224 2.73 -12.20 7.99
N ILE A 225 3.48 -11.27 8.57
CA ILE A 225 4.09 -10.13 7.89
C ILE A 225 5.60 -10.36 7.86
N GLU A 226 6.13 -10.82 6.73
CA GLU A 226 7.54 -11.17 6.62
C GLU A 226 8.19 -10.79 5.29
N LYS A 227 9.48 -10.47 5.31
CA LYS A 227 10.24 -10.15 4.10
C LYS A 227 9.66 -8.99 3.28
N ASN A 228 8.95 -8.05 3.88
CA ASN A 228 8.47 -6.86 3.18
C ASN A 228 9.47 -5.71 3.29
N ASP A 229 9.49 -4.80 2.31
CA ASP A 229 10.09 -3.48 2.43
C ASP A 229 8.98 -2.45 2.68
N ILE A 230 8.85 -2.05 3.93
CA ILE A 230 7.81 -1.13 4.42
C ILE A 230 8.50 0.20 4.68
N ALA A 231 8.42 1.13 3.73
CA ALA A 231 9.23 2.33 3.76
C ALA A 231 8.52 3.60 3.33
N LYS A 232 8.94 4.75 3.88
CA LYS A 232 8.41 6.08 3.52
C LYS A 232 6.90 6.25 3.76
N ASN A 233 6.30 5.42 4.61
CA ASN A 233 4.93 5.62 5.05
C ASN A 233 4.90 6.63 6.22
N GLU A 234 3.76 7.27 6.47
CA GLU A 234 3.62 8.03 7.73
C GLU A 234 3.68 7.04 8.91
N THR A 235 2.88 5.99 8.88
CA THR A 235 3.00 4.83 9.79
C THR A 235 3.27 3.57 8.98
N GLY A 236 4.39 2.89 9.22
CA GLY A 236 4.71 1.62 8.56
C GLY A 236 3.72 0.53 8.94
N ILE A 237 3.67 0.18 10.22
CA ILE A 237 2.71 -0.77 10.78
C ILE A 237 1.94 -0.14 11.94
N PHE A 238 0.62 -0.04 11.81
CA PHE A 238 -0.29 0.29 12.89
C PHE A 238 -0.88 -0.99 13.47
N CYS A 239 -0.48 -1.36 14.68
CA CYS A 239 -0.74 -2.68 15.24
C CYS A 239 -1.69 -2.63 16.43
N GLU A 240 -2.87 -3.24 16.29
CA GLU A 240 -3.79 -3.57 17.38
C GLU A 240 -3.92 -5.09 17.61
N ASN A 241 -3.26 -5.90 16.79
CA ASN A 241 -3.21 -7.35 16.94
C ASN A 241 -1.82 -7.82 17.41
N VAL A 242 -1.72 -8.18 18.70
CA VAL A 242 -0.46 -8.67 19.32
C VAL A 242 -0.08 -10.11 18.96
N GLN A 243 -0.91 -10.82 18.21
CA GLN A 243 -0.61 -12.18 17.72
C GLN A 243 0.02 -12.16 16.32
N SER A 244 0.15 -10.99 15.69
CA SER A 244 0.82 -10.83 14.39
C SER A 244 2.27 -11.30 14.47
N THR A 245 2.69 -12.17 13.54
CA THR A 245 4.10 -12.49 13.36
C THR A 245 4.71 -11.44 12.44
N ILE A 246 5.58 -10.58 12.97
CA ILE A 246 6.22 -9.49 12.24
C ILE A 246 7.73 -9.68 12.34
N GLN A 247 8.33 -10.27 11.30
CA GLN A 247 9.75 -10.61 11.30
C GLN A 247 10.36 -10.53 9.90
N HIS A 248 11.67 -10.33 9.83
CA HIS A 248 12.41 -10.28 8.57
C HIS A 248 11.95 -9.18 7.60
N ASN A 249 11.33 -8.12 8.10
CA ASN A 249 10.97 -6.95 7.29
C ASN A 249 12.03 -5.87 7.35
N ASN A 250 12.09 -5.05 6.31
CA ASN A 250 12.76 -3.76 6.29
C ASN A 250 11.74 -2.67 6.63
N LEU A 251 11.88 -2.06 7.80
CA LEU A 251 11.02 -0.99 8.32
C LEU A 251 11.82 0.31 8.34
N SER A 252 11.90 1.02 7.21
CA SER A 252 12.87 2.13 7.06
C SER A 252 12.25 3.40 6.52
N ALA A 253 12.76 4.56 6.91
CA ALA A 253 12.31 5.87 6.41
C ALA A 253 10.81 6.18 6.59
N ASN A 254 10.07 5.41 7.39
CA ASN A 254 8.73 5.79 7.83
C ASN A 254 8.83 6.93 8.86
N VAL A 255 7.76 7.72 9.03
CA VAL A 255 7.74 8.68 10.16
C VAL A 255 7.73 7.91 11.48
N PHE A 256 6.86 6.90 11.58
CA PHE A 256 6.91 5.86 12.60
C PHE A 256 6.93 4.49 11.91
N ALA A 257 7.93 3.67 12.21
CA ALA A 257 8.05 2.31 11.70
C ALA A 257 6.92 1.41 12.22
N LEU A 258 6.63 1.50 13.53
CA LEU A 258 5.56 0.74 14.15
C LEU A 258 4.87 1.58 15.23
N ARG A 259 3.54 1.58 15.24
CA ARG A 259 2.72 2.13 16.32
C ARG A 259 1.89 1.00 16.91
N LEU A 260 2.19 0.63 18.15
CA LEU A 260 1.37 -0.29 18.93
C LEU A 260 0.21 0.49 19.54
N ASN A 261 -1.01 -0.02 19.40
CA ASN A 261 -2.21 0.68 19.86
C ASN A 261 -3.10 -0.20 20.74
N VAL A 262 -2.47 -1.08 21.53
CA VAL A 262 -3.13 -1.99 22.47
C VAL A 262 -2.31 -2.17 23.73
N LYS A 263 -2.99 -2.52 24.83
CA LYS A 263 -2.41 -2.60 26.20
C LYS A 263 -1.47 -3.79 26.44
N PHE A 264 -1.27 -4.64 25.44
CA PHE A 264 -0.49 -5.87 25.58
C PHE A 264 0.82 -5.71 24.83
N ASP A 265 1.87 -6.33 25.35
CA ASP A 265 3.18 -6.32 24.72
C ASP A 265 3.14 -7.10 23.39
N LEU A 266 3.99 -6.68 22.46
CA LEU A 266 4.13 -7.27 21.13
C LEU A 266 5.59 -7.63 20.89
N ILE A 267 5.86 -8.82 20.34
CA ILE A 267 7.21 -9.28 19.98
C ILE A 267 7.41 -9.07 18.48
N VAL A 268 8.42 -8.30 18.08
CA VAL A 268 8.67 -7.85 16.68
C VAL A 268 10.15 -8.00 16.33
N THR A 269 10.65 -9.23 16.41
CA THR A 269 12.09 -9.52 16.28
C THR A 269 12.53 -9.78 14.85
N ASN A 270 13.85 -9.75 14.63
CA ASN A 270 14.52 -10.04 13.37
C ASN A 270 14.13 -9.12 12.21
N ASN A 271 13.67 -7.90 12.50
CA ASN A 271 13.43 -6.86 11.50
C ASN A 271 14.63 -5.91 11.42
N TRP A 272 14.84 -5.27 10.27
CA TRP A 272 15.72 -4.12 10.15
C TRP A 272 14.91 -2.84 10.27
N TRP A 273 15.28 -1.94 11.18
CA TRP A 273 14.51 -0.75 11.53
C TRP A 273 15.00 0.54 10.86
N GLY A 274 15.81 0.42 9.80
CA GLY A 274 16.49 1.56 9.17
C GLY A 274 17.79 2.00 9.85
N ASN A 275 18.08 1.47 11.04
CA ASN A 275 19.28 1.74 11.84
C ASN A 275 19.61 0.50 12.70
N SER A 276 20.84 0.41 13.21
CA SER A 276 21.30 -0.60 14.17
C SER A 276 21.57 -0.03 15.57
N ASP A 277 21.42 1.29 15.77
CA ASP A 277 21.47 1.94 17.10
C ASP A 277 20.10 1.83 17.80
N PRO A 278 19.99 1.11 18.95
CA PRO A 278 18.74 0.97 19.69
C PRO A 278 18.06 2.29 20.05
N VAL A 279 18.83 3.37 20.26
CA VAL A 279 18.28 4.70 20.58
C VAL A 279 17.55 5.29 19.37
N GLU A 280 18.06 5.06 18.15
CA GLU A 280 17.41 5.51 16.92
C GLU A 280 16.22 4.61 16.56
N ILE A 281 16.31 3.31 16.85
CA ILE A 281 15.21 2.36 16.64
C ILE A 281 14.03 2.71 17.55
N ALA A 282 14.28 2.99 18.82
CA ALA A 282 13.22 3.35 19.77
C ALA A 282 12.43 4.60 19.32
N LYS A 283 13.06 5.58 18.66
CA LYS A 283 12.40 6.81 18.18
C LYS A 283 11.35 6.59 17.09
N VAL A 284 11.46 5.48 16.34
CA VAL A 284 10.53 5.16 15.25
C VAL A 284 9.45 4.18 15.68
N ILE A 285 9.46 3.73 16.94
CA ILE A 285 8.43 2.90 17.54
C ILE A 285 7.59 3.79 18.46
N ILE A 286 6.27 3.67 18.40
CA ILE A 286 5.36 4.24 19.41
C ILE A 286 4.78 3.09 20.21
N ASP A 287 5.07 3.05 21.50
CA ASP A 287 4.56 2.04 22.41
C ASP A 287 4.34 2.59 23.85
N GLY A 288 4.23 1.70 24.84
CA GLY A 288 4.03 2.03 26.24
C GLY A 288 5.16 2.82 26.88
N THR A 289 6.32 2.95 26.22
CA THR A 289 7.44 3.78 26.66
C THR A 289 7.32 5.25 26.23
N ASP A 290 6.32 5.58 25.40
CA ASP A 290 6.07 6.93 24.87
C ASP A 290 4.78 7.58 25.42
N PRO A 291 4.66 7.85 26.74
CA PRO A 291 3.42 8.34 27.35
C PRO A 291 2.94 9.68 26.76
N GLY A 292 3.83 10.47 26.17
CA GLY A 292 3.48 11.73 25.49
C GLY A 292 2.93 11.58 24.08
N LEU A 293 3.01 10.38 23.49
CA LEU A 293 2.56 10.07 22.13
C LEU A 293 1.38 9.08 22.08
N ILE A 294 1.02 8.48 23.22
CA ILE A 294 -0.12 7.57 23.34
C ILE A 294 -1.33 8.27 23.98
N THR A 295 -2.54 7.91 23.55
CA THR A 295 -3.81 8.44 24.07
C THR A 295 -4.53 7.47 24.99
N LYS A 296 -4.05 6.22 25.07
CA LYS A 296 -4.55 5.15 25.92
C LYS A 296 -3.38 4.30 26.42
N GLN A 297 -3.64 3.45 27.41
CA GLN A 297 -2.62 2.51 27.89
C GLN A 297 -2.22 1.53 26.78
N THR A 298 -0.92 1.50 26.47
CA THR A 298 -0.31 0.69 25.42
C THR A 298 0.78 -0.20 26.03
N GLY A 299 0.95 -1.42 25.54
CA GLY A 299 2.03 -2.33 25.92
C GLY A 299 3.37 -1.93 25.28
N ILE A 300 4.41 -2.73 25.49
CA ILE A 300 5.76 -2.47 24.98
C ILE A 300 6.05 -3.36 23.77
N VAL A 301 6.80 -2.82 22.80
CA VAL A 301 7.28 -3.56 21.65
C VAL A 301 8.67 -4.12 21.96
N HIS A 302 8.77 -5.45 22.00
CA HIS A 302 10.03 -6.17 22.15
C HIS A 302 10.62 -6.45 20.77
N TYR A 303 11.54 -5.59 20.32
CA TYR A 303 12.11 -5.64 18.97
C TYR A 303 13.49 -6.29 18.89
N GLU A 304 14.07 -6.75 20.01
CA GLU A 304 15.34 -7.47 20.05
C GLU A 304 15.15 -9.00 19.99
N PRO A 305 15.98 -9.74 19.23
CA PRO A 305 17.06 -9.23 18.38
C PRO A 305 16.51 -8.51 17.14
N PHE A 306 17.25 -7.54 16.61
CA PHE A 306 16.97 -6.88 15.32
C PHE A 306 18.13 -7.11 14.34
N ALA A 307 17.89 -6.89 13.05
CA ALA A 307 18.90 -7.06 12.02
C ALA A 307 19.86 -5.86 11.96
N ASP A 308 21.17 -6.13 11.90
CA ASP A 308 22.22 -5.09 11.86
C ASP A 308 22.28 -4.30 10.53
N ALA A 309 21.66 -4.84 9.48
CA ALA A 309 21.63 -4.26 8.14
C ALA A 309 20.33 -4.60 7.42
N ARG A 310 20.05 -3.89 6.32
CA ARG A 310 18.92 -4.15 5.44
C ARG A 310 18.89 -5.61 5.00
N ILE A 311 17.74 -6.24 5.12
CA ILE A 311 17.46 -7.61 4.70
C ILE A 311 17.34 -7.62 3.18
N THR A 312 18.22 -8.35 2.50
CA THR A 312 18.39 -8.26 1.04
C THR A 312 17.33 -8.99 0.25
N ASP A 313 16.74 -10.05 0.81
CA ASP A 313 15.65 -10.83 0.21
C ASP A 313 14.25 -10.34 0.63
N ALA A 314 14.18 -9.18 1.31
CA ALA A 314 12.94 -8.51 1.65
C ALA A 314 12.61 -7.38 0.65
N GLY A 315 11.31 -7.24 0.37
CA GLY A 315 10.75 -6.40 -0.70
C GLY A 315 10.47 -7.18 -1.99
N PHE A 316 9.95 -6.49 -2.99
CA PHE A 316 9.68 -7.01 -4.32
C PHE A 316 10.73 -6.49 -5.32
N PRO A 317 11.74 -7.29 -5.70
CA PRO A 317 12.98 -6.76 -6.28
C PRO A 317 12.95 -6.62 -7.82
N TYR A 318 11.99 -5.90 -8.41
CA TYR A 318 12.03 -5.63 -9.87
C TYR A 318 11.71 -4.17 -10.26
N PRO A 319 12.73 -3.29 -10.20
CA PRO A 319 12.68 -1.96 -10.83
C PRO A 319 12.44 -2.03 -12.34
N THR A 320 12.88 -3.09 -13.02
CA THR A 320 12.74 -3.26 -14.48
C THR A 320 11.29 -3.46 -14.92
N LEU A 321 10.45 -4.07 -14.08
CA LEU A 321 9.01 -4.18 -14.35
C LEU A 321 8.27 -2.86 -14.06
N LEU A 322 8.85 -2.01 -13.21
CA LEU A 322 8.33 -0.67 -12.91
C LEU A 322 8.79 0.39 -13.92
N THR A 323 9.83 0.15 -14.71
CA THR A 323 10.32 1.13 -15.71
C THR A 323 9.38 1.35 -16.89
N GLU A 324 8.37 0.50 -17.07
CA GLU A 324 7.29 0.69 -18.05
C GLU A 324 6.22 1.70 -17.59
N LEU A 325 6.34 2.25 -16.36
CA LEU A 325 5.42 3.24 -15.78
C LEU A 325 5.70 4.71 -16.18
N LYS A 326 6.26 4.97 -17.36
CA LYS A 326 6.59 6.33 -17.82
C LYS A 326 5.73 6.81 -18.96
#